data_AF-A0A9W6FWS2-F1
#
_entry.id   AF-A0A9W6FWS2-F1
#
_cell.length_a   1.000
_cell.length_b   1.000
_cell.length_c   1.000
_cell.angle_alpha   90.00
_cell.angle_beta   90.00
_cell.angle_gamma   90.00
#
_symmetry.space_group_name_H-M   'P 1'
#
loop_
_entity.id
_entity.type
_entity.pdbx_description
1 polymer ?
#
loop_
_entity_poly.entity_id
_entity_poly.type
_entity_poly.pdbx_seq_one_letter_code
_entity_poly.pdbx_strand_id
1 'polypeptide(L)'
;MAQIKSEERIPARMPSEIYEKIVEAARLTGATLNQFLVQAALEKADNVLERERVIHLSRKAADMVFHLLDHPPEPNEVMKKAAARRKQELPCPK
;
A
#
# COMPACT_ATOMS: atom_id res chain seq x y z
N MET A 1 4.84 22.82 -20.02
CA MET A 1 3.44 22.45 -20.34
C MET A 1 2.71 22.23 -19.03
N ALA A 2 1.70 23.04 -18.73
CA ALA A 2 0.94 22.92 -17.48
C ALA A 2 0.11 21.63 -17.53
N GLN A 3 0.33 20.75 -16.55
CA GLN A 3 -0.38 19.48 -16.46
C GLN A 3 -1.85 19.78 -16.14
N ILE A 4 -2.74 19.48 -17.08
CA ILE A 4 -4.19 19.50 -16.85
C ILE A 4 -4.45 18.37 -15.84
N LYS A 5 -4.69 18.72 -14.58
CA LYS A 5 -5.21 17.77 -13.59
C LYS A 5 -6.61 17.37 -14.04
N SER A 6 -6.74 16.17 -14.59
CA SER A 6 -8.03 15.54 -14.81
C SER A 6 -8.70 15.31 -13.46
N GLU A 7 -9.76 16.06 -13.17
CA GLU A 7 -10.60 15.82 -12.00
C GLU A 7 -11.49 14.60 -12.25
N GLU A 8 -11.26 13.55 -11.48
CA GLU A 8 -12.15 12.39 -11.42
C GLU A 8 -13.26 12.66 -10.41
N ARG A 9 -14.52 12.42 -10.80
CA ARG A 9 -15.69 12.60 -9.93
C ARG A 9 -16.05 11.28 -9.27
N ILE A 10 -16.38 11.32 -7.98
CA ILE A 10 -16.84 10.16 -7.22
C ILE A 10 -18.37 10.24 -7.06
N PRO A 11 -19.17 9.53 -7.87
CA PRO A 11 -20.61 9.45 -7.67
C PRO A 11 -20.94 8.44 -6.56
N ALA A 12 -21.35 8.92 -5.39
CA ALA A 12 -21.80 8.09 -4.28
C ALA A 12 -23.30 8.26 -4.03
N ARG A 13 -24.01 7.15 -3.82
CA ARG A 13 -25.40 7.12 -3.32
C ARG A 13 -25.40 6.49 -1.94
N MET A 14 -26.11 7.11 -1.00
CA MET A 14 -26.21 6.61 0.36
C MET A 14 -27.57 6.95 0.99
N PRO A 15 -28.03 6.17 1.98
CA PRO A 15 -29.19 6.50 2.79
C PRO A 15 -29.02 7.82 3.56
N SER A 16 -30.14 8.49 3.87
CA SER A 16 -30.14 9.78 4.56
C SER A 16 -29.43 9.75 5.91
N GLU A 17 -29.58 8.67 6.68
CA GLU A 17 -28.93 8.52 7.99
C GLU A 17 -27.39 8.57 7.88
N ILE A 18 -26.83 7.93 6.84
CA ILE A 18 -25.38 7.96 6.60
C ILE A 18 -24.95 9.36 6.17
N TYR A 19 -25.74 10.00 5.30
CA TYR A 19 -25.46 11.36 4.83
C TYR A 19 -25.41 12.36 5.98
N GLU A 20 -26.41 12.36 6.87
CA GLU A 20 -26.48 13.26 8.02
C GLU A 20 -25.27 13.11 8.94
N LYS A 21 -24.87 11.87 9.22
CA LYS A 21 -23.69 11.57 10.04
C LYS A 21 -22.40 12.13 9.44
N ILE A 22 -22.22 11.99 8.12
CA ILE A 22 -21.02 12.50 7.45
C ILE A 22 -21.04 14.03 7.41
N VAL A 23 -22.19 14.64 7.17
CA VAL A 23 -22.33 16.11 7.20
C VAL A 23 -22.01 16.67 8.58
N GLU A 24 -22.49 16.02 9.65
CA GLU A 24 -22.16 16.41 11.02
C GLU A 24 -20.65 16.33 11.28
N ALA A 25 -20.01 15.23 10.89
CA ALA A 25 -18.56 15.05 11.05
C ALA A 25 -17.74 16.06 10.23
N ALA A 26 -18.18 16.35 8.99
CA ALA A 26 -17.58 17.38 8.14
C ALA A 26 -17.69 18.77 8.80
N ARG A 27 -18.85 19.10 9.38
CA ARG A 27 -19.06 20.35 10.11
C ARG A 27 -18.15 20.47 11.33
N LEU A 28 -17.99 19.40 12.11
CA LEU A 28 -17.12 19.38 13.29
C LEU A 28 -15.64 19.55 12.94
N THR A 29 -15.22 19.06 11.78
CA THR A 29 -13.85 19.19 11.27
C THR A 29 -13.60 20.52 10.52
N GLY A 30 -14.63 21.35 10.34
CA GLY A 30 -14.53 22.61 9.60
C GLY A 30 -14.36 22.42 8.09
N ALA A 31 -14.72 21.24 7.56
CA ALA A 31 -14.60 20.90 6.15
C ALA A 31 -15.97 20.86 5.47
N THR A 32 -15.99 21.09 4.15
CA THR A 32 -17.17 20.76 3.34
C THR A 32 -17.33 19.24 3.24
N LEU A 33 -18.54 18.77 2.94
CA LEU A 33 -18.84 17.34 2.76
C LEU A 33 -17.88 16.66 1.77
N ASN A 34 -17.64 17.29 0.62
CA ASN A 34 -16.75 16.74 -0.41
C ASN A 34 -15.30 16.67 0.07
N GLN A 35 -14.81 17.69 0.76
CA GLN A 35 -13.46 17.69 1.32
C GLN A 35 -13.31 16.58 2.36
N PHE A 36 -14.29 16.44 3.26
CA PHE A 36 -14.29 15.40 4.28
C PHE A 36 -14.29 14.00 3.66
N LEU A 37 -15.11 13.77 2.63
CA LEU A 37 -15.16 12.50 1.91
C LEU A 37 -13.82 12.15 1.25
N VAL A 38 -13.20 13.11 0.55
CA VAL A 38 -11.91 12.89 -0.11
C VAL A 38 -10.81 12.61 0.92
N GLN A 39 -10.78 13.36 2.03
CA GLN A 39 -9.81 13.14 3.09
C GLN A 39 -9.98 11.78 3.77
N ALA A 40 -11.21 11.41 4.14
CA ALA A 40 -11.48 10.11 4.75
C ALA A 40 -11.17 8.95 3.80
N ALA A 41 -11.48 9.10 2.51
CA ALA A 41 -11.14 8.11 1.49
C ALA A 41 -9.62 7.95 1.34
N LEU A 42 -8.88 9.07 1.33
CA LEU A 42 -7.42 9.07 1.24
C LEU A 42 -6.79 8.41 2.47
N GLU A 43 -7.19 8.81 3.67
CA GLU A 43 -6.70 8.22 4.92
C GLU A 43 -6.96 6.70 4.95
N LYS A 44 -8.14 6.28 4.49
CA LYS A 44 -8.45 4.85 4.42
C LYS A 44 -7.61 4.12 3.38
N ALA A 45 -7.38 4.74 2.21
CA ALA A 45 -6.55 4.18 1.15
C ALA A 45 -5.10 4.01 1.63
N ASP A 46 -4.52 5.04 2.25
CA ASP A 46 -3.16 5.01 2.77
C ASP A 46 -2.99 3.91 3.82
N ASN A 47 -3.93 3.78 4.75
CA ASN A 47 -3.93 2.70 5.74
C ASN A 47 -3.98 1.29 5.12
N VAL A 48 -4.75 1.10 4.03
CA VAL A 48 -4.83 -0.20 3.34
C VAL A 48 -3.52 -0.47 2.58
N LEU A 49 -3.00 0.54 1.88
CA LEU A 49 -1.75 0.40 1.11
C LEU A 49 -0.55 0.18 2.02
N GLU A 50 -0.48 0.86 3.16
CA GLU A 50 0.59 0.69 4.15
C GLU A 50 0.59 -0.73 4.72
N ARG A 51 -0.58 -1.27 5.08
CA ARG A 51 -0.71 -2.64 5.59
C ARG A 51 -0.22 -3.70 4.60
N GLU A 52 -0.48 -3.50 3.31
CA GLU A 52 -0.09 -4.47 2.27
C GLU A 52 1.37 -4.31 1.83
N ARG A 53 1.92 -3.09 1.86
CA ARG A 53 3.23 -2.78 1.27
C ARG A 53 4.35 -2.64 2.29
N VAL A 54 4.04 -2.35 3.56
CA VAL A 54 5.05 -2.01 4.57
C VAL A 54 5.23 -3.16 5.54
N ILE A 55 6.41 -3.78 5.46
CA ILE A 55 6.86 -4.77 6.45
C ILE A 55 7.36 -4.01 7.68
N HIS A 56 6.61 -4.11 8.78
CA HIS A 56 7.00 -3.55 10.06
C HIS A 56 7.98 -4.49 10.76
N LEU A 57 9.23 -4.06 10.93
CA LEU A 57 10.28 -4.82 11.61
C LEU A 57 10.55 -4.22 13.00
N SER A 58 10.74 -5.10 13.98
CA SER A 58 11.36 -4.67 15.26
C SER A 58 12.80 -4.25 15.01
N ARG A 59 13.37 -3.43 15.90
CA ARG A 59 14.77 -2.99 15.75
C ARG A 59 15.75 -4.16 15.58
N LYS A 60 15.59 -5.21 16.39
CA LYS A 60 16.40 -6.44 16.29
C LYS A 60 16.24 -7.14 14.94
N ALA A 61 15.02 -7.19 14.40
CA ALA A 61 14.76 -7.80 13.10
C ALA A 61 15.35 -6.95 11.96
N ALA A 62 15.26 -5.62 12.06
CA ALA A 62 15.88 -4.70 11.12
C ALA A 62 17.42 -4.85 11.11
N ASP A 63 18.06 -4.87 12.29
CA ASP A 63 19.51 -5.07 12.41
C ASP A 63 19.95 -6.41 11.77
N MET A 64 19.17 -7.47 11.97
CA MET A 64 19.41 -8.77 11.34
C MET A 64 19.27 -8.70 9.81
N VAL A 65 18.25 -8.02 9.29
CA VAL A 65 18.06 -7.83 7.85
C VAL A 65 19.23 -7.05 7.25
N PHE A 66 19.63 -5.94 7.88
CA PHE A 66 20.77 -5.14 7.40
C PHE A 66 22.07 -5.95 7.42
N HIS A 67 22.33 -6.70 8.49
CA HIS A 67 23.49 -7.59 8.56
C HIS A 67 23.48 -8.65 7.43
N LEU A 68 22.30 -9.23 7.10
CA LEU A 68 22.18 -10.18 6.00
C LEU A 68 22.35 -9.54 4.61
N LEU A 69 22.00 -8.26 4.46
CA LEU A 69 22.23 -7.50 3.23
C LEU A 69 23.72 -7.17 3.04
N ASP A 70 24.41 -6.77 4.10
CA ASP A 70 25.85 -6.46 4.08
C ASP A 70 26.73 -7.73 3.98
N HIS A 71 26.27 -8.83 4.57
CA HIS A 71 26.95 -10.11 4.57
C HIS A 71 26.03 -11.22 4.06
N PRO A 72 25.80 -11.29 2.73
CA PRO A 72 24.93 -12.30 2.16
C PRO A 72 25.54 -13.69 2.35
N PRO A 73 24.85 -14.62 3.03
CA PRO A 73 25.35 -15.98 3.19
C PRO A 73 25.23 -16.78 1.88
N GLU A 74 26.05 -17.82 1.75
CA GLU A 74 25.94 -18.72 0.60
C GLU A 74 24.58 -19.45 0.58
N PRO A 75 23.94 -19.59 -0.59
CA PRO A 75 22.68 -20.33 -0.72
C PRO A 75 22.85 -21.79 -0.27
N ASN A 76 21.86 -22.31 0.46
CA ASN A 76 21.87 -23.72 0.86
C ASN A 76 21.61 -24.67 -0.33
N GLU A 77 21.91 -25.95 -0.16
CA GLU A 77 21.77 -26.95 -1.22
C GLU A 77 20.33 -27.11 -1.74
N VAL A 78 19.32 -26.86 -0.90
CA VAL A 78 17.90 -26.89 -1.30
C VAL A 78 17.58 -25.71 -2.22
N MET A 79 18.07 -24.50 -1.91
CA MET A 79 17.92 -23.32 -2.74
C MET A 79 18.63 -23.48 -4.08
N LYS A 80 19.84 -24.05 -4.10
CA LYS A 80 20.58 -24.36 -5.33
C LYS A 80 19.78 -25.32 -6.23
N LYS A 81 19.24 -26.40 -5.66
CA LYS A 81 18.40 -27.38 -6.39
C LYS A 81 17.11 -26.74 -6.92
N ALA A 82 16.43 -25.92 -6.13
CA ALA A 82 15.22 -25.21 -6.56
C ALA A 82 15.49 -24.22 -7.71
N ALA A 83 16.60 -23.48 -7.64
CA ALA A 83 17.02 -22.58 -8.71
C ALA A 83 17.38 -23.35 -9.99
N ALA A 84 18.05 -24.50 -9.88
CA ALA A 84 18.36 -25.35 -11.03
C ALA A 84 17.08 -25.90 -11.70
N ARG A 85 16.09 -26.34 -10.91
CA ARG A 85 14.79 -26.78 -11.43
C ARG A 85 14.08 -25.67 -12.20
N ARG A 86 14.01 -24.46 -11.63
CA ARG A 86 13.38 -23.30 -12.30
C ARG A 86 14.05 -22.96 -13.64
N LYS A 87 15.38 -23.07 -13.73
CA LYS A 87 16.12 -22.83 -14.99
C LYS A 87 15.84 -23.89 -16.07
N GLN A 88 15.48 -25.11 -15.67
CA GLN A 88 15.12 -26.19 -16.60
C GLN A 88 13.67 -26.07 -17.08
N GLU A 89 12.76 -25.61 -16.21
CA GLU A 89 11.33 -25.45 -16.52
C GLU A 89 11.00 -24.20 -17.35
N LEU A 90 11.80 -23.12 -17.24
CA LEU A 90 11.71 -21.95 -18.13
C LEU A 90 13.11 -21.58 -18.63
N PRO A 91 13.47 -21.88 -19.89
CA PRO A 91 14.63 -21.26 -20.51
C PRO A 91 14.36 -19.75 -20.57
N CYS A 92 15.18 -18.95 -19.89
CA CYS A 92 15.05 -17.49 -19.94
C CYS A 92 15.02 -17.05 -21.42
N PRO A 93 14.07 -16.19 -21.84
CA PRO A 93 14.19 -15.54 -23.13
C PRO A 93 15.49 -14.72 -23.13
N LYS A 94 16.27 -14.87 -24.20
CA LYS A 94 17.53 -14.12 -24.42
C LYS A 94 17.26 -12.63 -24.54
#